data_AF-A0A2D6QBW8-F1
#
_entry.id   AF-A0A2D6QBW8-F1
#
_cell.length_a   1.000
_cell.length_b   1.000
_cell.length_c   1.000
_cell.angle_alpha   90.00
_cell.angle_beta   90.00
_cell.angle_gamma   90.00
#
_symmetry.space_group_name_H-M   'P 1'
#
loop_
_entity.id
_entity.type
_entity.pdbx_description
1 polymer ?
#
loop_
_entity_poly.entity_id
_entity_poly.type
_entity_poly.pdbx_seq_one_letter_code
_entity_poly.pdbx_strand_id
1 'polypeptide(L)'
;MEGSPRPEVEQFAFVPKGWAAPFVGMRCEVQEDLLVDRFEVTRGRWEYWRVRSETELADLEDWAPLGAGEHLPAVGMTHGEAEALAAARGMRLPTAAEWMFIAGGSRAQSWPHGNTRRVSVANTVEMGLR
;
A
#
# COMPACT_ATOMS: atom_id res chain seq x y z
N MET A 1 -8.21 -5.22 26.44
CA MET A 1 -7.77 -4.29 25.38
C MET A 1 -6.29 -4.52 25.21
N GLU A 2 -5.91 -5.40 24.30
CA GLU A 2 -4.54 -5.89 24.17
C GLU A 2 -4.15 -5.81 22.68
N GLY A 3 -3.10 -5.03 22.41
CA GLY A 3 -2.26 -5.12 21.21
C GLY A 3 -2.89 -4.86 19.85
N SER A 4 -3.33 -3.62 19.55
CA SER A 4 -3.23 -3.16 18.15
C SER A 4 -1.73 -3.11 17.80
N PRO A 5 -1.26 -3.71 16.68
CA PRO A 5 0.13 -3.57 16.27
C PRO A 5 0.44 -2.08 16.20
N ARG A 6 1.38 -1.62 17.05
CA ARG A 6 1.56 -0.21 17.44
C ARG A 6 1.34 0.73 16.24
N PRO A 7 0.41 1.71 16.33
CA PRO A 7 0.33 2.77 15.36
C PRO A 7 1.52 3.70 15.60
N GLU A 8 2.63 3.42 14.94
CA GLU A 8 3.72 4.38 14.87
C GLU A 8 3.30 5.46 13.87
N VAL A 9 3.42 6.73 14.28
CA VAL A 9 3.08 7.91 13.48
C VAL A 9 3.75 7.87 12.08
N GLU A 10 4.81 7.07 11.92
CA GLU A 10 5.52 6.81 10.67
C GLU A 10 4.75 5.95 9.64
N GLN A 11 3.57 5.42 10.00
CA GLN A 11 2.76 4.59 9.12
C GLN A 11 2.17 5.36 7.93
N PHE A 12 1.92 6.66 8.07
CA PHE A 12 1.19 7.41 7.06
C PHE A 12 2.06 8.48 6.39
N ALA A 13 1.80 8.71 5.11
CA ALA A 13 2.31 9.83 4.35
C ALA A 13 1.17 10.81 4.07
N PHE A 14 1.41 12.09 4.35
CA PHE A 14 0.52 13.17 3.91
C PHE A 14 0.78 13.46 2.43
N VAL A 15 -0.29 13.44 1.63
CA VAL A 15 -0.25 13.74 0.20
C VAL A 15 -1.18 14.91 -0.05
N PRO A 16 -0.65 16.12 -0.34
CA PRO A 16 -1.50 17.27 -0.62
C PRO A 16 -2.26 17.06 -1.93
N LYS A 17 -3.45 17.65 -2.01
CA LYS A 17 -4.21 17.73 -3.26
C LYS A 17 -3.37 18.33 -4.38
N GLY A 18 -3.56 17.80 -5.58
CA GLY A 18 -2.76 18.18 -6.72
C GLY A 18 -2.93 17.21 -7.88
N TRP A 19 -2.15 17.43 -8.92
CA TRP A 19 -2.22 16.60 -10.11
C TRP A 19 -0.84 16.47 -10.77
N ALA A 20 -0.70 15.42 -11.56
CA ALA A 20 0.46 15.12 -12.39
C ALA A 20 -0.01 14.53 -13.73
N ALA A 21 0.85 14.61 -14.74
CA ALA A 21 0.62 13.98 -16.04
C ALA A 21 1.78 13.02 -16.36
N PRO A 22 1.78 11.80 -15.80
CA PRO A 22 2.87 10.84 -16.00
C PRO A 22 2.98 10.34 -17.44
N PHE A 23 1.89 10.40 -18.20
CA PHE A 23 1.85 10.03 -19.60
C PHE A 23 1.08 11.08 -20.41
N VAL A 24 1.42 11.20 -21.69
CA VAL A 24 0.72 12.10 -22.61
C VAL A 24 -0.77 11.73 -22.65
N GLY A 25 -1.63 12.70 -22.37
CA GLY A 25 -3.08 12.50 -22.34
C GLY A 25 -3.63 11.88 -21.06
N MET A 26 -2.79 11.57 -20.06
CA MET A 26 -3.23 11.06 -18.77
C MET A 26 -3.06 12.13 -17.68
N ARG A 27 -4.16 12.55 -17.06
CA ARG A 27 -4.16 13.39 -15.87
C ARG A 27 -4.46 12.52 -14.65
N CYS A 28 -3.52 12.46 -13.73
CA CYS A 28 -3.65 11.79 -12.44
C CYS A 28 -3.83 12.86 -11.36
N GLU A 29 -4.94 12.81 -10.63
CA GLU A 29 -5.35 13.88 -9.72
C GLU A 29 -5.80 13.33 -8.39
N VAL A 30 -5.37 14.03 -7.33
CA VAL A 30 -5.83 13.89 -5.96
C VAL A 30 -6.63 15.16 -5.65
N GLN A 31 -7.93 15.02 -5.43
CA GLN A 31 -8.84 16.17 -5.29
C GLN A 31 -8.80 16.78 -3.88
N GLU A 32 -8.51 15.97 -2.87
CA GLU A 32 -8.48 16.33 -1.45
C GLU A 32 -7.16 15.90 -0.84
N ASP A 33 -6.74 16.56 0.24
CA ASP A 33 -5.52 16.13 0.94
C ASP A 33 -5.73 14.72 1.51
N LEU A 34 -4.78 13.82 1.25
CA LEU A 34 -4.87 12.42 1.66
C LEU A 34 -3.88 12.10 2.77
N LEU A 35 -4.29 11.20 3.66
CA LEU A 35 -3.41 10.45 4.53
C LEU A 35 -3.34 9.02 4.00
N VAL A 36 -2.20 8.60 3.48
CA VAL A 36 -2.02 7.33 2.77
C VAL A 36 -1.09 6.43 3.58
N ASP A 37 -1.35 5.12 3.65
CA ASP A 37 -0.37 4.19 4.20
C ASP A 37 0.96 4.31 3.42
N ARG A 38 2.07 4.48 4.14
CA ARG A 38 3.42 4.56 3.57
C ARG A 38 3.93 3.21 3.07
N PHE A 39 3.38 2.14 3.61
CA PHE A 39 3.75 0.75 3.33
C PHE A 39 2.49 -0.06 3.04
N GLU A 40 2.66 -1.20 2.36
CA GLU A 40 1.59 -2.16 2.16
C GLU A 40 1.03 -2.68 3.50
N VAL A 41 -0.21 -3.16 3.48
CA VAL A 41 -0.76 -3.90 4.61
C VAL A 41 0.10 -5.14 4.85
N THR A 42 0.66 -5.26 6.04
CA THR A 42 1.49 -6.40 6.39
C THR A 42 0.64 -7.62 6.76
N ARG A 43 1.23 -8.81 6.72
CA ARG A 43 0.56 -10.06 7.13
C ARG A 43 -0.02 -9.97 8.55
N GLY A 44 0.75 -9.46 9.51
CA GLY A 44 0.26 -9.30 10.89
C GLY A 44 -0.94 -8.35 11.00
N ARG A 45 -0.95 -7.27 10.21
CA ARG A 45 -2.08 -6.33 10.17
C ARG A 45 -3.30 -6.93 9.50
N TRP A 46 -3.10 -7.67 8.43
CA TRP A 46 -4.18 -8.41 7.80
C TRP A 46 -4.84 -9.34 8.81
N GLU A 47 -4.06 -10.18 9.49
CA GLU A 47 -4.57 -11.10 10.51
C GLU A 47 -5.28 -10.38 11.65
N TYR A 48 -4.70 -9.28 12.15
CA TYR A 48 -5.31 -8.46 13.19
C TYR A 48 -6.72 -7.98 12.79
N TRP A 49 -6.90 -7.54 11.56
CA TRP A 49 -8.19 -7.02 11.07
C TRP A 49 -9.13 -8.10 10.57
N ARG A 50 -8.61 -9.19 9.98
CA ARG A 50 -9.38 -10.36 9.53
C ARG A 50 -10.22 -10.94 10.65
N VAL A 51 -9.59 -11.23 11.80
CA VAL A 51 -10.29 -11.81 12.97
C VAL A 51 -11.31 -10.85 13.61
N ARG A 52 -11.34 -9.58 13.17
CA ARG A 52 -12.25 -8.52 13.63
C ARG A 52 -13.23 -8.06 12.54
N SER A 53 -13.11 -8.59 11.34
CA SER A 53 -13.93 -8.23 10.20
C SER A 53 -15.28 -8.94 10.31
N GLU A 54 -16.36 -8.23 9.98
CA GLU A 54 -17.68 -8.85 9.80
C GLU A 54 -17.77 -9.60 8.46
N THR A 55 -16.87 -9.30 7.53
CA THR A 55 -16.70 -10.01 6.25
C THR A 55 -15.63 -11.08 6.42
N GLU A 56 -15.90 -12.30 5.93
CA GLU A 56 -14.90 -13.35 5.83
C GLU A 56 -13.79 -12.91 4.87
N LEU A 57 -12.59 -12.68 5.41
CA LEU A 57 -11.40 -12.33 4.61
C LEU A 57 -10.46 -13.54 4.56
N ALA A 58 -9.73 -13.67 3.45
CA ALA A 58 -8.76 -14.74 3.21
C ALA A 58 -7.84 -15.02 4.41
N ASP A 59 -7.66 -16.30 4.71
CA ASP A 59 -6.62 -16.77 5.63
C ASP A 59 -5.27 -16.78 4.92
N LEU A 60 -4.29 -16.04 5.43
CA LEU A 60 -2.97 -15.98 4.82
C LEU A 60 -2.09 -17.16 5.19
N GLU A 61 -2.45 -17.95 6.21
CA GLU A 61 -1.70 -19.14 6.61
C GLU A 61 -1.63 -20.17 5.46
N ASP A 62 -2.64 -20.19 4.59
CA ASP A 62 -2.69 -21.04 3.40
C ASP A 62 -1.56 -20.75 2.39
N TRP A 63 -0.94 -19.56 2.45
CA TRP A 63 0.03 -19.09 1.46
C TRP A 63 1.45 -18.98 2.01
N ALA A 64 1.63 -18.66 3.29
CA ALA A 64 2.94 -18.68 3.95
C ALA A 64 2.81 -18.59 5.48
N PRO A 65 3.59 -19.36 6.27
CA PRO A 65 3.52 -19.32 7.73
C PRO A 65 3.82 -17.91 8.29
N LEU A 66 2.98 -17.44 9.22
CA LEU A 66 3.09 -16.11 9.83
C LEU A 66 4.40 -15.90 10.63
N GLY A 67 4.94 -16.96 11.21
CA GLY A 67 6.05 -16.92 12.18
C GLY A 67 7.39 -16.34 11.70
N ALA A 68 7.56 -16.07 10.40
CA ALA A 68 8.76 -15.43 9.83
C ALA A 68 8.46 -14.20 8.95
N GLY A 69 7.20 -13.75 8.87
CA GLY A 69 6.76 -12.82 7.82
C GLY A 69 5.74 -11.77 8.23
N GLU A 70 5.54 -11.51 9.52
CA GLU A 70 4.51 -10.58 10.02
C GLU A 70 4.60 -9.18 9.38
N HIS A 71 5.82 -8.70 9.11
CA HIS A 71 6.10 -7.40 8.50
C HIS A 71 6.14 -7.42 6.97
N LEU A 72 6.06 -8.60 6.34
CA LEU A 72 5.98 -8.71 4.90
C LEU A 72 4.59 -8.28 4.43
N PRO A 73 4.44 -7.80 3.18
CA PRO A 73 3.14 -7.53 2.59
C PRO A 73 2.24 -8.77 2.65
N ALA A 74 0.98 -8.55 3.01
CA ALA A 74 -0.07 -9.53 2.81
C ALA A 74 -0.26 -9.77 1.29
N VAL A 75 -0.45 -11.03 0.89
CA VAL A 75 -0.68 -11.44 -0.50
C VAL A 75 -1.78 -12.51 -0.56
N GLY A 76 -2.42 -12.71 -1.72
CA GLY A 76 -3.43 -13.78 -1.89
C GLY A 76 -4.89 -13.38 -1.65
N MET A 77 -5.17 -12.10 -1.39
CA MET A 77 -6.54 -11.57 -1.27
C MET A 77 -7.07 -11.10 -2.63
N THR A 78 -8.39 -11.07 -2.74
CA THR A 78 -9.13 -10.41 -3.80
C THR A 78 -9.20 -8.90 -3.57
N HIS A 79 -9.59 -8.16 -4.63
CA HIS A 79 -9.82 -6.72 -4.53
C HIS A 79 -10.90 -6.37 -3.50
N GLY A 80 -12.01 -7.11 -3.49
CA GLY A 80 -13.13 -6.86 -2.57
C GLY A 80 -12.76 -7.08 -1.10
N GLU A 81 -11.89 -8.05 -0.81
CA GLU A 81 -11.37 -8.25 0.55
C GLU A 81 -10.42 -7.12 0.96
N ALA A 82 -9.60 -6.60 0.04
CA ALA A 82 -8.78 -5.43 0.31
C ALA A 82 -9.63 -4.17 0.58
N GLU A 83 -10.75 -4.00 -0.13
CA GLU A 83 -11.72 -2.93 0.13
C GLU A 83 -12.40 -3.10 1.49
N ALA A 84 -12.86 -4.31 1.83
CA ALA A 84 -13.49 -4.61 3.11
C ALA A 84 -12.53 -4.35 4.29
N LEU A 85 -11.27 -4.75 4.16
CA LEU A 85 -10.23 -4.46 5.16
C LEU A 85 -9.98 -2.94 5.28
N ALA A 86 -9.89 -2.22 4.17
CA ALA A 86 -9.76 -0.77 4.20
C ALA A 86 -10.95 -0.12 4.92
N ALA A 87 -12.18 -0.56 4.63
CA ALA A 87 -13.40 -0.08 5.29
C ALA A 87 -13.41 -0.38 6.79
N ALA A 88 -12.99 -1.59 7.22
CA ALA A 88 -12.86 -1.95 8.63
C ALA A 88 -11.88 -1.05 9.40
N ARG A 89 -10.92 -0.44 8.69
CA ARG A 89 -9.97 0.55 9.22
C ARG A 89 -10.47 1.99 9.16
N GLY A 90 -11.69 2.23 8.65
CA GLY A 90 -12.20 3.57 8.37
C GLY A 90 -11.50 4.26 7.19
N MET A 91 -10.97 3.47 6.26
CA MET A 91 -10.20 3.91 5.09
C MET A 91 -10.87 3.43 3.79
N ARG A 92 -10.23 3.74 2.66
CA ARG A 92 -10.57 3.21 1.33
C ARG A 92 -9.29 2.91 0.55
N LEU A 93 -9.41 2.14 -0.53
CA LEU A 93 -8.33 2.03 -1.50
C LEU A 93 -8.16 3.35 -2.29
N PRO A 94 -6.94 3.69 -2.69
CA PRO A 94 -6.72 4.76 -3.66
C PRO A 94 -7.28 4.36 -5.02
N THR A 95 -7.79 5.32 -5.78
CA THR A 95 -8.06 5.11 -7.21
C THR A 95 -6.74 4.95 -7.97
N ALA A 96 -6.80 4.41 -9.19
CA ALA A 96 -5.60 4.30 -10.04
C ALA A 96 -4.93 5.66 -10.30
N ALA A 97 -5.72 6.73 -10.47
CA ALA A 97 -5.21 8.08 -10.68
C ALA A 97 -4.52 8.63 -9.43
N GLU A 98 -5.12 8.45 -8.25
CA GLU A 98 -4.50 8.83 -6.98
C GLU A 98 -3.21 8.04 -6.76
N TRP A 99 -3.22 6.72 -6.99
CA TRP A 99 -2.06 5.87 -6.80
C TRP A 99 -0.87 6.31 -7.66
N MET A 100 -1.11 6.64 -8.93
CA MET A 100 -0.07 7.16 -9.82
C MET A 100 0.49 8.51 -9.35
N PHE A 101 -0.35 9.41 -8.85
CA PHE A 101 0.10 10.69 -8.29
C PHE A 101 0.89 10.51 -6.99
N ILE A 102 0.42 9.62 -6.10
CA ILE A 102 1.09 9.29 -4.83
C ILE A 102 2.48 8.72 -5.12
N ALA A 103 2.61 7.79 -6.07
CA ALA A 103 3.88 7.12 -6.38
C ALA A 103 4.87 8.00 -7.14
N GLY A 104 4.41 8.79 -8.13
CA GLY A 104 5.27 9.62 -8.98
C GLY A 104 5.48 11.05 -8.48
N GLY A 105 4.65 11.49 -7.52
CA GLY A 105 4.61 12.86 -7.00
C GLY A 105 4.16 13.90 -8.03
N SER A 106 4.14 15.17 -7.60
CA SER A 106 3.74 16.31 -8.44
C SER A 106 4.65 16.58 -9.65
N ARG A 107 5.84 15.98 -9.66
CA ARG A 107 6.79 16.05 -10.79
C ARG A 107 6.60 14.94 -11.82
N ALA A 108 5.62 14.06 -11.64
CA ALA A 108 5.31 12.98 -12.56
C ALA A 108 6.55 12.12 -12.88
N GLN A 109 7.31 11.75 -11.85
CA GLN A 109 8.58 11.04 -12.06
C GLN A 109 8.35 9.68 -12.71
N SER A 110 9.23 9.28 -13.63
CA SER A 110 9.11 7.99 -14.32
C SER A 110 9.30 6.79 -13.38
N TRP A 111 9.99 6.98 -12.26
CA TRP A 111 10.10 6.05 -11.14
C TRP A 111 9.87 6.83 -9.84
N PRO A 112 9.42 6.19 -8.75
CA PRO A 112 9.22 6.87 -7.47
C PRO A 112 10.47 7.55 -6.88
N HIS A 113 11.66 7.17 -7.37
CA HIS A 113 12.96 7.72 -6.95
C HIS A 113 13.59 8.68 -7.98
N GLY A 114 12.88 9.03 -9.05
CA GLY A 114 13.36 9.94 -10.10
C GLY A 114 13.24 9.39 -11.52
N ASN A 115 13.86 10.09 -12.47
CA ASN A 115 13.68 9.81 -13.91
C ASN A 115 14.73 8.85 -14.50
N THR A 116 15.66 8.39 -13.69
CA THR A 116 16.70 7.44 -14.12
C THR A 116 16.45 6.11 -13.47
N ARG A 117 16.42 5.03 -14.26
CA ARG A 117 16.31 3.66 -13.74
C ARG A 117 17.52 3.38 -12.84
N ARG A 118 17.27 3.10 -11.56
CA ARG A 118 18.28 2.63 -10.62
C ARG A 118 17.90 1.23 -10.16
N VAL A 119 18.76 0.26 -10.47
CA VAL A 119 18.52 -1.14 -10.08
C VAL A 119 18.74 -1.31 -8.57
N SER A 120 19.72 -0.62 -7.99
CA SER A 120 20.10 -0.70 -6.57
C SER A 120 19.03 -0.30 -5.55
N VAL A 121 17.94 0.31 -5.98
CA VAL A 121 16.83 0.70 -5.08
C VAL A 121 15.66 -0.29 -5.14
N ALA A 122 15.77 -1.34 -5.96
CA ALA A 122 14.84 -2.44 -5.97
C ALA A 122 15.33 -3.55 -5.04
N ASN A 123 14.43 -4.07 -4.21
CA ASN A 123 14.72 -5.20 -3.31
C ASN A 123 15.00 -6.52 -4.06
N THR A 124 14.93 -6.51 -5.40
CA THR A 124 15.21 -7.66 -6.27
C THR A 124 16.69 -7.88 -6.52
N VAL A 125 17.54 -6.87 -6.27
CA VAL A 125 18.98 -6.96 -6.52
C VAL A 125 19.66 -7.98 -5.63
N GLU A 126 19.29 -8.00 -4.35
CA GLU A 126 19.80 -8.97 -3.37
C GLU A 126 19.39 -10.41 -3.74
N MET A 127 18.32 -10.57 -4.51
CA MET A 127 17.83 -11.85 -5.02
C MET A 127 18.41 -12.24 -6.39
N GLY A 128 19.30 -11.42 -6.97
CA GLY A 128 19.92 -11.69 -8.27
C GLY A 128 18.99 -11.54 -9.48
N LEU A 129 17.79 -10.98 -9.30
CA LEU A 129 16.80 -10.76 -10.35
C LEU A 129 17.05 -9.38 -10.99
N ARG A 130 17.25 -9.34 -12.33
CA ARG A 130 17.58 -8.14 -13.12
C ARG A 130 16.55 -7.82 -14.18
#